data_AF-A0A6A6DV43-F1
#
_entry.id   AF-A0A6A6DV43-F1
#
_cell.length_a   1.000
_cell.length_b   1.000
_cell.length_c   1.000
_cell.angle_alpha   90.00
_cell.angle_beta   90.00
_cell.angle_gamma   90.00
#
_symmetry.space_group_name_H-M   'P 1'
#
loop_
_entity.id
_entity.type
_entity.pdbx_description
1 polymer ?
#
loop_
_entity_poly.entity_id
_entity_poly.type
_entity_poly.pdbx_seq_one_letter_code
_entity_poly.pdbx_strand_id
1 'polypeptide(L)'
;MTNWYRIDDDLVEKVDEVDPAKKRNKPPLPDAAPPPPWDPLYIENPNQRGFANLPPGINKESPIELFKLFFTDDLVDKLCVYTNRNAELARAAAQETEKHQRRP
;
A
#
# COMPACT_ATOMS: atom_id res chain seq x y z
N MET A 1 -4.23 2.17 -31.08
CA MET A 1 -5.09 2.50 -29.93
C MET A 1 -4.74 1.53 -28.83
N THR A 2 -3.88 1.93 -27.88
CA THR A 2 -3.40 1.06 -26.81
C THR A 2 -4.29 1.26 -25.61
N ASN A 3 -5.02 0.20 -25.23
CA ASN A 3 -6.01 0.24 -24.15
C ASN A 3 -5.28 0.09 -22.81
N TRP A 4 -5.25 1.15 -22.00
CA TRP A 4 -4.61 1.16 -20.67
C TRP A 4 -5.57 0.63 -19.61
N TYR A 5 -5.84 -0.68 -19.63
CA TYR A 5 -6.44 -1.33 -18.47
C TYR A 5 -5.35 -1.47 -17.40
N ARG A 6 -5.45 -0.68 -16.32
CA ARG A 6 -4.65 -0.89 -15.11
C ARG A 6 -5.17 -2.13 -14.40
N ILE A 7 -4.27 -3.01 -13.98
CA ILE A 7 -4.58 -4.34 -13.42
C ILE A 7 -5.28 -4.25 -12.05
N ASP A 8 -5.24 -3.07 -11.42
CA ASP A 8 -5.83 -2.80 -10.11
C ASP A 8 -7.25 -2.18 -10.18
N ASP A 9 -7.83 -2.05 -11.38
CA ASP A 9 -9.11 -1.36 -11.61
C ASP A 9 -10.33 -2.11 -11.02
N ASP A 10 -10.14 -3.38 -10.64
CA ASP A 10 -11.15 -4.22 -9.96
C ASP A 10 -10.93 -4.29 -8.44
N LEU A 11 -9.83 -3.73 -7.90
CA LEU A 11 -9.52 -3.75 -6.46
C LEU A 11 -10.16 -2.59 -5.68
N VAL A 12 -10.68 -1.58 -6.40
CA VAL A 12 -11.35 -0.42 -5.81
C VAL A 12 -12.77 -0.37 -6.36
N GLU A 13 -13.76 -0.44 -5.47
CA GLU A 13 -15.16 -0.26 -5.84
C GLU A 13 -15.30 1.11 -6.52
N LYS A 14 -15.69 1.11 -7.80
CA LYS A 14 -15.88 2.33 -8.60
C LYS A 14 -17.08 3.08 -8.06
N VAL A 15 -16.85 3.91 -7.04
CA VAL A 15 -17.85 4.84 -6.54
C VAL A 15 -18.21 5.76 -7.69
N ASP A 16 -19.49 5.80 -8.05
CA ASP A 16 -20.01 6.65 -9.12
C ASP A 16 -19.37 8.03 -9.08
N GLU A 17 -18.71 8.38 -10.18
CA GLU A 17 -18.00 9.64 -10.35
C GLU A 17 -18.98 10.79 -10.08
N VAL A 18 -18.83 11.45 -8.93
CA VAL A 18 -19.70 12.53 -8.51
C VAL A 18 -19.49 13.69 -9.48
N ASP A 19 -20.47 13.88 -10.35
CA ASP A 19 -20.55 14.95 -11.35
C ASP A 19 -20.04 16.29 -10.77
N PRO A 20 -18.84 16.78 -11.16
CA PRO A 20 -18.17 17.91 -10.51
C PRO A 20 -18.93 19.24 -10.72
N ALA A 21 -19.90 19.25 -11.65
CA ALA A 21 -20.74 20.40 -11.96
C ALA A 21 -21.84 20.64 -10.91
N LYS A 22 -22.21 19.64 -10.09
CA LYS A 22 -23.10 19.85 -8.94
C LYS A 22 -22.29 20.36 -7.75
N LYS A 23 -21.81 21.61 -7.85
CA LYS A 23 -21.36 22.38 -6.69
C LYS A 23 -22.56 22.60 -5.77
N ARG A 24 -22.81 21.64 -4.88
CA ARG A 24 -23.67 21.84 -3.73
C ARG A 24 -23.11 23.07 -3.02
N ASN A 25 -23.91 24.13 -2.90
CA ASN A 25 -23.63 25.26 -2.02
C ASN A 25 -23.58 24.71 -0.59
N LYS A 26 -22.45 24.10 -0.22
CA LYS A 26 -22.20 23.68 1.14
C LYS A 26 -22.11 24.98 1.94
N PRO A 27 -22.87 25.12 3.03
CA PRO A 27 -22.62 26.22 3.95
C PRO A 27 -21.13 26.20 4.32
N PRO A 28 -20.50 27.37 4.54
CA PRO A 28 -19.12 27.40 4.99
C PRO A 28 -18.99 26.48 6.19
N LEU A 29 -17.92 25.65 6.21
CA LEU A 29 -17.63 24.87 7.39
C LEU A 29 -17.53 25.86 8.57
N PRO A 30 -18.13 25.56 9.73
CA PRO A 30 -17.91 26.37 10.91
C PRO A 30 -16.41 26.46 11.17
N ASP A 31 -15.94 27.60 11.65
CA ASP A 31 -14.54 27.77 12.02
C ASP A 31 -14.14 26.63 12.95
N ALA A 32 -13.10 25.90 12.55
CA ALA A 32 -12.57 24.82 13.35
C ALA A 32 -12.07 25.41 14.67
N ALA A 33 -12.58 24.90 15.78
CA ALA A 33 -12.00 25.21 17.08
C ALA A 33 -10.49 24.89 17.02
N PRO A 34 -9.63 25.73 17.60
CA PRO A 34 -8.21 25.41 17.67
C PRO A 34 -8.05 24.04 18.36
N PRO A 35 -7.11 23.20 17.90
CA PRO A 35 -6.83 21.96 18.59
C PRO A 35 -6.50 22.25 20.06
N PRO A 36 -6.86 21.35 20.98
CA PRO A 36 -6.48 21.51 22.37
C PRO A 36 -4.95 21.66 22.50
N PRO A 37 -4.47 22.34 23.54
CA PRO A 37 -3.05 22.40 23.84
C PRO A 37 -2.45 20.99 23.84
N TRP A 38 -1.32 20.83 23.13
CA TRP A 38 -0.61 19.57 23.14
C TRP A 38 0.17 19.46 24.45
N ASP A 39 -0.23 18.50 25.29
CA ASP A 39 0.54 18.08 26.45
C ASP A 39 1.19 16.72 26.17
N PRO A 40 2.50 16.54 26.44
CA PRO A 40 3.13 15.23 26.39
C PRO A 40 2.40 14.27 27.32
N LEU A 41 2.08 13.08 26.82
CA LEU A 41 1.59 12.01 27.67
C LEU A 41 2.68 11.65 28.70
N TYR A 42 2.31 11.69 29.98
CA TYR A 42 3.19 11.23 31.04
C TYR A 42 3.36 9.72 30.94
N ILE A 43 4.60 9.28 30.71
CA ILE A 43 4.95 7.85 30.65
C ILE A 43 5.59 7.49 32.00
N GLU A 44 4.88 6.69 32.79
CA GLU A 44 5.33 6.24 34.12
C GLU A 44 6.63 5.41 34.10
N ASN A 45 7.02 4.90 32.93
CA ASN A 45 8.16 4.01 32.74
C ASN A 45 9.24 4.62 31.81
N PRO A 46 9.92 5.71 32.22
CA PRO A 46 10.88 6.41 31.37
C PRO A 46 12.08 5.54 30.95
N ASN A 47 12.40 4.50 31.73
CA ASN A 47 13.55 3.62 31.49
C ASN A 47 13.17 2.28 30.85
N GLN A 48 11.88 2.01 30.63
CA GLN A 48 11.43 0.76 30.05
C GLN A 48 11.22 0.95 28.55
N ARG A 49 11.98 0.23 27.73
CA ARG A 49 11.66 0.15 26.30
C ARG A 49 10.28 -0.50 26.16
N GLY A 50 9.38 0.19 25.47
CA GLY A 50 8.11 -0.38 25.07
C GLY A 50 8.35 -1.64 24.22
N PHE A 51 7.54 -2.67 24.44
CA PHE A 51 7.55 -3.86 23.62
C PHE A 51 6.32 -3.87 22.73
N ALA A 52 6.45 -4.45 21.54
CA ALA A 52 5.29 -4.68 20.68
C ALA A 52 4.29 -5.59 21.42
N ASN A 53 3.03 -5.18 21.39
CA ASN A 53 1.92 -5.99 21.88
C ASN A 53 1.58 -7.05 20.84
N LEU A 54 2.26 -8.19 20.92
CA LEU A 54 2.12 -9.28 19.96
C LEU A 54 1.12 -10.33 20.47
N PRO A 55 0.39 -11.00 19.57
CA PRO A 55 -0.44 -12.15 19.92
C PRO A 55 0.33 -13.21 20.74
N PRO A 56 -0.37 -13.90 21.66
CA PRO A 56 0.26 -14.94 22.48
C PRO A 56 0.81 -16.07 21.60
N GLY A 57 2.00 -16.55 21.94
CA GLY A 57 2.66 -17.65 21.22
C GLY A 57 3.53 -17.24 20.03
N ILE A 58 3.60 -15.96 19.69
CA ILE A 58 4.50 -15.47 18.63
C ILE A 58 5.91 -15.25 19.16
N ASN A 59 6.88 -15.88 18.51
CA ASN A 59 8.30 -15.68 18.72
C ASN A 59 8.73 -14.32 18.13
N LYS A 60 9.05 -13.39 19.03
CA LYS A 60 9.49 -12.03 18.69
C LYS A 60 10.85 -11.98 17.99
N GLU A 61 11.64 -13.04 18.13
CA GLU A 61 12.96 -13.16 17.51
C GLU A 61 12.87 -13.81 16.13
N SER A 62 11.71 -14.34 15.74
CA SER A 62 11.48 -14.95 14.44
C SER A 62 10.98 -13.90 13.45
N PRO A 63 11.80 -13.45 12.48
CA PRO A 63 11.34 -12.49 11.48
C PRO A 63 10.19 -13.04 10.65
N ILE A 64 10.14 -14.37 10.45
CA ILE A 64 9.10 -15.04 9.69
C ILE A 64 7.76 -14.96 10.43
N GLU A 65 7.74 -15.22 11.74
CA GLU A 65 6.49 -15.14 12.51
C GLU A 65 5.98 -13.69 12.61
N LEU A 66 6.88 -12.72 12.76
CA LEU A 66 6.52 -11.30 12.69
C LEU A 66 5.97 -10.91 11.32
N PHE A 67 6.52 -11.45 10.24
CA PHE A 67 6.05 -11.18 8.89
C PHE A 67 4.63 -11.74 8.66
N LYS A 68 4.35 -12.96 9.16
CA LYS A 68 3.04 -13.60 9.06
C LYS A 68 1.91 -12.88 9.82
N LEU A 69 2.23 -11.92 10.69
CA LEU A 69 1.22 -11.06 11.34
C LEU A 69 0.49 -10.15 10.35
N PHE A 70 1.15 -9.78 9.25
CA PHE A 70 0.65 -8.79 8.30
C PHE A 70 0.33 -9.40 6.94
N PHE A 71 1.04 -10.47 6.58
CA PHE A 71 0.94 -11.09 5.27
C PHE A 71 0.55 -12.55 5.39
N THR A 72 -0.56 -12.91 4.76
CA THR A 72 -0.98 -14.30 4.62
C THR A 72 -0.11 -15.01 3.58
N ASP A 73 0.03 -16.32 3.72
CA ASP A 73 0.79 -17.13 2.76
C ASP A 73 0.23 -16.96 1.32
N ASP A 74 -1.10 -16.86 1.15
CA ASP A 74 -1.75 -16.58 -0.15
C ASP A 74 -1.34 -15.24 -0.77
N LEU A 75 -1.21 -14.19 0.06
CA LEU A 75 -0.79 -12.87 -0.42
C LEU A 75 0.69 -12.88 -0.83
N VAL A 76 1.53 -13.60 -0.09
CA VAL A 76 2.94 -13.81 -0.43
C VAL A 76 3.08 -14.57 -1.75
N ASP A 77 2.29 -15.64 -1.93
CA ASP A 77 2.29 -16.41 -3.17
C ASP A 77 1.89 -15.54 -4.37
N LYS A 78 0.84 -14.72 -4.22
CA LYS A 78 0.45 -13.75 -5.26
C LYS A 78 1.59 -12.77 -5.57
N LEU A 79 2.23 -12.19 -4.55
CA LEU A 79 3.37 -11.30 -4.74
C LEU A 79 4.51 -11.96 -5.52
N CYS A 80 4.83 -13.21 -5.21
CA CYS A 80 5.85 -13.98 -5.92
C CYS A 80 5.46 -14.19 -7.39
N VAL A 81 4.23 -14.62 -7.66
CA VAL A 81 3.73 -14.83 -9.03
C VAL A 81 3.81 -13.55 -9.85
N TYR A 82 3.30 -12.44 -9.34
CA TYR A 82 3.29 -11.17 -10.07
C TYR A 82 4.70 -10.62 -10.28
N THR A 83 5.56 -10.72 -9.27
CA THR A 83 6.95 -10.25 -9.34
C THR A 83 7.73 -11.03 -10.41
N ASN A 84 7.60 -12.36 -10.42
CA ASN A 84 8.26 -13.21 -11.41
C ASN A 84 7.74 -12.93 -12.82
N ARG A 85 6.42 -12.86 -13.00
CA ARG A 85 5.80 -12.53 -14.29
C ARG A 85 6.28 -11.17 -14.81
N ASN A 86 6.35 -10.16 -13.96
CA ASN A 86 6.83 -8.85 -14.36
C ASN A 86 8.32 -8.86 -14.75
N ALA A 87 9.15 -9.61 -14.02
CA ALA A 87 10.55 -9.79 -14.37
C ALA A 87 10.74 -10.47 -15.74
N GLU A 88 9.91 -11.46 -16.07
CA GLU A 88 9.91 -12.11 -17.39
C GLU A 88 9.52 -11.14 -18.50
N LEU A 89 8.44 -10.38 -18.31
CA LEU A 89 8.01 -9.36 -19.28
C LEU A 89 9.08 -8.29 -19.51
N ALA A 90 9.73 -7.82 -18.44
CA ALA A 90 10.82 -6.85 -18.54
C ALA A 90 12.03 -7.40 -19.31
N ARG A 91 12.38 -8.68 -19.09
CA ARG A 91 13.45 -9.36 -19.84
C ARG A 91 13.09 -9.50 -21.32
N ALA A 92 11.86 -9.88 -21.63
CA ALA A 92 11.39 -10.00 -23.01
C ALA A 92 11.43 -8.64 -23.75
N ALA A 93 10.94 -7.58 -23.10
CA ALA A 93 10.98 -6.22 -23.65
C ALA A 93 12.42 -5.75 -23.91
N ALA A 94 13.35 -6.00 -22.98
CA ALA A 94 14.76 -5.66 -23.16
C ALA A 94 15.36 -6.37 -24.39
N GLN A 95 15.06 -7.67 -24.58
CA GLN A 95 15.53 -8.42 -25.74
C GLN A 95 14.93 -7.93 -27.07
N GLU A 96 13.68 -7.48 -27.09
CA GLU A 96 13.08 -6.87 -28.28
C GLU A 96 13.73 -5.54 -28.64
N THR A 97 14.03 -4.70 -27.66
CA THR A 97 14.73 -3.42 -27.89
C THR A 97 16.14 -3.62 -28.46
N GLU A 98 16.90 -4.60 -27.97
CA GLU A 98 18.23 -4.94 -28.51
C GLU A 98 18.14 -5.50 -29.94
N LYS A 99 17.14 -6.35 -30.23
CA LYS A 99 16.92 -6.88 -31.59
C LYS A 99 16.52 -5.80 -32.59
N HIS A 100 15.80 -4.77 -32.15
CA HIS A 100 15.42 -3.64 -33.01
C HIS A 100 16.61 -2.73 -33.31
N GLN A 101 17.49 -2.48 -32.33
CA GLN A 101 18.71 -1.68 -32.52
C GLN A 101 19.77 -2.37 -33.39
N ARG A 102 19.73 -3.71 -33.52
CA ARG A 102 20.68 -4.50 -34.33
C ARG A 102 20.22 -4.76 -35.76
N ARG A 103 19.04 -4.28 -36.19
CA ARG A 103 18.67 -4.32 -37.61
C ARG A 103 19.20 -3.06 -38.31
N PRO A 104 19.94 -3.19 -39.43
CA PRO A 104 20.48 -2.07 -40.18
C PRO A 104 19.39 -1.25 -40.88
#